data_AF-A0A7V8XT64-F1
#
_entry.id   AF-A0A7V8XT64-F1
#
_cell.length_a   1.000
_cell.length_b   1.000
_cell.length_c   1.000
_cell.angle_alpha   90.00
_cell.angle_beta   90.00
_cell.angle_gamma   90.00
#
_symmetry.space_group_name_H-M   'P 1'
#
loop_
_entity.id
_entity.type
_entity.pdbx_description
1 polymer ?
#
loop_
_entity_poly.entity_id
_entity_poly.type
_entity_poly.pdbx_seq_one_letter_code
_entity_poly.pdbx_strand_id
1 'polypeptide(L)'
;MARVSPLRVSSASVPVLSEFYRKEFIRHRECLARQREYFSERAITDADAALARVIGQLEEICEQEGADQLIGRLLRQFNAVTGLSGWSDPKQLN
;
A
#
# COMPACT_ATOMS: atom_id res chain seq x y z
N MET A 1 -14.09 -33.50 -15.06
CA MET A 1 -13.93 -32.04 -15.18
C MET A 1 -13.87 -31.45 -13.78
N ALA A 2 -12.66 -31.28 -13.23
CA ALA A 2 -12.48 -30.70 -11.90
C ALA A 2 -12.59 -29.17 -12.02
N ARG A 3 -13.60 -28.59 -11.35
CA ARG A 3 -13.70 -27.13 -11.20
C ARG A 3 -12.58 -26.68 -10.28
N VAL A 4 -11.60 -25.98 -10.84
CA VAL A 4 -10.60 -25.24 -10.08
C VAL A 4 -11.36 -24.16 -9.32
N SER A 5 -11.48 -24.32 -8.02
CA SER A 5 -12.05 -23.30 -7.13
C SER A 5 -11.19 -22.04 -7.24
N PRO A 6 -11.75 -20.87 -7.58
CA PRO A 6 -11.02 -19.63 -7.45
C PRO A 6 -10.78 -19.45 -5.95
N LEU A 7 -9.49 -19.40 -5.59
CA LEU A 7 -8.99 -19.15 -4.24
C LEU A 7 -9.85 -18.07 -3.59
N ARG A 8 -10.51 -18.43 -2.48
CA ARG A 8 -11.22 -17.48 -1.63
C ARG A 8 -10.28 -16.32 -1.36
N VAL A 9 -10.68 -15.12 -1.76
CA VAL A 9 -10.12 -13.88 -1.25
C VAL A 9 -10.26 -13.97 0.27
N SER A 10 -9.14 -13.99 0.99
CA SER A 10 -9.13 -14.08 2.45
C SER A 10 -10.10 -13.05 3.03
N SER A 11 -11.03 -13.51 3.87
CA SER A 11 -12.10 -12.73 4.48
C SER A 11 -11.58 -11.85 5.62
N ALA A 12 -10.47 -11.16 5.41
CA ALA A 12 -10.00 -10.16 6.37
C ALA A 12 -11.00 -9.00 6.38
N SER A 13 -11.37 -8.54 7.57
CA SER A 13 -12.28 -7.40 7.69
C SER A 13 -11.60 -6.12 7.20
N VAL A 14 -12.40 -5.16 6.70
CA VAL A 14 -11.92 -3.84 6.25
C VAL A 14 -10.98 -3.17 7.27
N PRO A 15 -11.26 -3.19 8.59
CA PRO A 15 -10.33 -2.65 9.59
C PRO A 15 -8.95 -3.32 9.59
N VAL A 16 -8.89 -4.66 9.47
CA VAL A 16 -7.62 -5.41 9.45
C VAL A 16 -6.81 -5.10 8.20
N LEU A 17 -7.47 -5.06 7.03
CA LEU A 17 -6.81 -4.71 5.77
C LEU A 17 -6.32 -3.26 5.76
N SER A 18 -7.14 -2.32 6.21
CA SER A 18 -6.75 -0.90 6.28
C SER A 18 -5.55 -0.71 7.23
N GLU A 19 -5.51 -1.37 8.39
CA GLU A 19 -4.38 -1.26 9.30
C GLU A 19 -3.09 -1.83 8.68
N PHE A 20 -3.19 -2.96 7.98
CA PHE A 20 -2.07 -3.54 7.26
C PHE A 20 -1.51 -2.58 6.21
N TYR A 21 -2.37 -2.07 5.32
CA TYR A 21 -1.95 -1.12 4.29
C TYR A 21 -1.40 0.18 4.88
N ARG A 22 -1.96 0.64 6.01
CA ARG A 22 -1.50 1.84 6.72
C ARG A 22 -0.04 1.67 7.16
N LYS A 23 0.30 0.52 7.72
CA LYS A 23 1.67 0.19 8.15
C LYS A 23 2.64 0.19 6.97
N GLU A 24 2.24 -0.38 5.83
CA GLU A 24 3.08 -0.41 4.63
C GLU A 24 3.35 1.00 4.07
N PHE A 25 2.32 1.85 3.95
CA PHE A 25 2.53 3.23 3.49
C PHE A 25 3.37 4.07 4.46
N ILE A 26 3.25 3.85 5.78
CA ILE A 26 4.11 4.51 6.77
C ILE A 26 5.58 4.13 6.56
N ARG A 27 5.88 2.85 6.31
CA ARG A 27 7.26 2.41 6.03
C ARG A 27 7.84 3.08 4.79
N HIS A 28 7.05 3.20 3.71
CA HIS A 28 7.46 3.94 2.53
C HIS A 28 7.75 5.42 2.85
N ARG A 29 6.91 6.05 3.67
CA ARG A 29 7.09 7.44 4.12
C ARG A 29 8.38 7.64 4.92
N GLU A 30 8.67 6.74 5.86
CA GLU A 30 9.91 6.76 6.66
C GLU A 30 11.16 6.49 5.80
N CYS A 31 11.05 5.62 4.79
CA CYS A 31 12.14 5.37 3.85
C CYS A 31 12.42 6.61 2.99
N LEU A 32 11.37 7.23 2.45
CA LEU A 32 11.47 8.47 1.69
C LEU A 32 12.12 9.60 2.50
N ALA A 33 11.74 9.74 3.77
CA ALA A 33 12.33 10.72 4.68
C ALA A 33 13.84 10.49 4.89
N ARG A 34 14.28 9.24 4.97
CA ARG A 34 15.72 8.87 5.06
C ARG A 34 16.47 9.14 3.77
N GLN A 35 15.81 9.03 2.62
CA GLN A 35 16.42 9.27 1.31
C GLN A 35 16.35 10.74 0.86
N ARG A 36 15.90 11.66 1.72
CA ARG A 36 15.66 13.07 1.36
C ARG A 36 16.84 13.74 0.67
N GLU A 37 18.06 13.42 1.07
CA GLU A 37 19.29 13.99 0.49
C GLU A 37 19.54 13.59 -0.97
N TYR A 38 18.93 12.51 -1.45
CA TYR A 38 19.11 11.98 -2.82
C TYR A 38 18.05 12.49 -3.80
N PHE A 39 17.03 13.21 -3.32
CA PHE A 39 15.93 13.70 -4.14
C PHE A 39 15.82 15.22 -4.04
N SER A 40 15.18 15.82 -5.05
CA SER A 40 14.81 17.23 -4.94
C SER A 40 13.76 17.42 -3.82
N GLU A 41 13.81 18.57 -3.14
CA GLU A 41 12.82 18.95 -2.12
C GLU A 41 11.37 18.88 -2.65
N ARG A 42 11.17 19.24 -3.93
CA ARG A 42 9.87 19.11 -4.59
C ARG A 42 9.43 17.66 -4.70
N ALA A 43 10.31 16.76 -5.15
CA ALA A 43 9.98 15.33 -5.28
C ALA A 43 9.63 14.70 -3.93
N ILE A 44 10.34 15.09 -2.85
CA ILE A 44 10.04 14.64 -1.49
C ILE A 44 8.69 15.16 -1.02
N THR A 45 8.43 16.45 -1.24
CA THR A 45 7.18 17.09 -0.83
C THR A 45 5.98 16.47 -1.54
N ASP A 46 6.08 16.28 -2.86
CA ASP A 46 5.00 15.71 -3.68
C ASP A 46 4.71 14.25 -3.28
N ALA A 47 5.76 13.44 -3.04
CA ALA A 47 5.60 12.05 -2.62
C ALA A 47 5.09 11.92 -1.16
N ASP A 48 5.54 12.77 -0.23
CA ASP A 48 5.02 12.80 1.14
C ASP A 48 3.54 13.19 1.17
N ALA A 49 3.15 14.21 0.40
CA ALA A 49 1.76 14.63 0.28
C ALA A 49 0.87 13.53 -0.32
N ALA A 50 1.36 12.81 -1.33
CA ALA A 50 0.65 11.67 -1.90
C ALA A 50 0.47 10.53 -0.88
N LEU A 51 1.52 10.19 -0.12
CA LEU A 51 1.45 9.19 0.94
C LEU A 51 0.46 9.59 2.04
N ALA A 52 0.53 10.85 2.50
CA ALA A 52 -0.36 11.37 3.52
C ALA A 52 -1.84 11.30 3.09
N ARG A 53 -2.12 11.62 1.83
CA ARG A 53 -3.47 11.51 1.26
C ARG A 53 -3.97 10.07 1.26
N VAL A 54 -3.15 9.12 0.77
CA VAL A 54 -3.54 7.71 0.72
C VAL A 54 -3.79 7.16 2.14
N ILE A 55 -2.92 7.48 3.09
CA ILE A 55 -3.07 7.09 4.51
C ILE A 55 -4.34 7.69 5.13
N GLY A 56 -4.71 8.92 4.75
CA GLY A 56 -5.91 9.60 5.25
C GLY A 56 -7.21 9.04 4.68
N GLN A 57 -7.19 8.54 3.43
CA GLN A 57 -8.37 8.00 2.74
C GLN A 57 -8.46 6.47 2.79
N LEU A 58 -7.59 5.83 3.56
CA LEU A 58 -7.35 4.39 3.44
C LEU A 58 -8.56 3.52 3.81
N GLU A 59 -9.34 3.95 4.81
CA GLU A 59 -10.56 3.26 5.24
C GLU A 59 -11.63 3.32 4.13
N GLU A 60 -11.88 4.52 3.59
CA GLU A 60 -12.79 4.72 2.44
C GLU A 60 -12.35 3.90 1.21
N ILE A 61 -11.04 3.86 0.92
CA ILE A 61 -10.50 3.07 -0.19
C ILE A 61 -10.76 1.57 0.04
N CYS A 62 -10.58 1.07 1.26
CA CYS A 62 -10.76 -0.35 1.58
C CYS A 62 -12.23 -0.81 1.52
N GLU A 63 -13.19 0.12 1.57
CA GLU A 63 -14.61 -0.17 1.40
C GLU A 63 -15.03 -0.28 -0.08
N GLN A 64 -14.19 0.20 -1.01
CA GLN A 64 -14.50 0.20 -2.44
C GLN A 64 -14.19 -1.13 -3.11
N GLU A 65 -15.01 -1.49 -4.12
CA GLU A 65 -14.67 -2.60 -5.00
C GLU A 65 -13.36 -2.34 -5.75
N GLY A 66 -12.42 -3.28 -5.67
CA GLY A 66 -11.10 -3.15 -6.30
C GLY A 66 -10.05 -2.41 -5.46
N ALA A 67 -10.32 -2.13 -4.17
CA ALA A 67 -9.36 -1.57 -3.22
C ALA A 67 -7.97 -2.22 -3.31
N ASP A 68 -7.90 -3.55 -3.27
CA ASP A 68 -6.65 -4.31 -3.33
C ASP A 68 -5.84 -4.03 -4.61
N GLN A 69 -6.51 -3.84 -5.74
CA GLN A 69 -5.85 -3.54 -7.01
C GLN A 69 -5.32 -2.11 -7.06
N LEU A 70 -6.06 -1.16 -6.49
CA LEU A 70 -5.61 0.22 -6.37
C LEU A 70 -4.43 0.32 -5.41
N ILE A 71 -4.58 -0.20 -4.19
CA ILE A 71 -3.55 -0.17 -3.16
C ILE A 71 -2.30 -0.93 -3.61
N GLY A 72 -2.46 -2.11 -4.23
CA GLY A 72 -1.33 -2.85 -4.79
C GLY A 72 -0.60 -2.09 -5.89
N ARG A 73 -1.29 -1.29 -6.72
CA ARG A 73 -0.64 -0.41 -7.71
C ARG A 73 0.13 0.73 -7.04
N LEU A 74 -0.47 1.38 -6.04
CA LEU A 74 0.17 2.46 -5.29
C LEU A 74 1.42 1.99 -4.55
N LEU A 75 1.34 0.86 -3.84
CA LEU A 75 2.48 0.27 -3.13
C LEU A 75 3.63 -0.07 -4.10
N ARG A 76 3.33 -0.60 -5.30
CA ARG A 76 4.37 -0.84 -6.31
C ARG A 76 5.02 0.45 -6.81
N GLN A 77 4.26 1.52 -6.99
CA GLN A 77 4.80 2.82 -7.40
C GLN A 77 5.73 3.40 -6.33
N PHE A 78 5.33 3.38 -5.06
CA PHE A 78 6.19 3.83 -3.96
C PHE A 78 7.39 2.92 -3.74
N ASN A 79 7.25 1.61 -3.95
CA ASN A 79 8.37 0.69 -3.89
C ASN A 79 9.44 0.99 -4.95
N ALA A 80 9.04 1.38 -6.17
CA ALA A 80 10.00 1.76 -7.20
C ALA A 80 10.89 2.95 -6.82
N VAL A 81 10.39 3.84 -5.94
CA VAL A 81 11.13 5.01 -5.44
C VAL A 81 11.92 4.68 -4.18
N THR A 82 11.31 3.95 -3.24
CA THR A 82 11.88 3.69 -1.90
C THR A 82 12.82 2.48 -1.87
N GLY A 83 12.69 1.54 -2.82
CA GLY A 83 13.50 0.33 -2.87
C GLY A 83 13.24 -0.66 -1.71
N LEU A 84 12.12 -0.50 -0.99
CA LEU A 84 11.72 -1.42 0.08
C LEU A 84 11.31 -2.78 -0.51
N SER A 85 12.26 -3.70 -0.63
CA SER A 85 11.99 -5.09 -1.00
C SER A 85 11.07 -5.73 0.04
N GLY A 86 9.75 -5.66 -0.14
CA GLY A 86 8.84 -6.19 0.87
C GLY A 86 7.43 -5.65 0.76
N TRP A 87 6.80 -5.74 -0.41
CA TRP A 87 5.35 -5.79 -0.40
C TRP A 87 4.94 -7.17 0.11
N SER A 88 4.42 -7.23 1.34
CA SER A 88 3.72 -8.42 1.82
C SER A 88 2.35 -8.46 1.15
N ASP A 89 2.03 -9.56 0.45
CA ASP A 89 0.73 -9.69 -0.19
C ASP A 89 -0.35 -9.77 0.91
N PRO A 90 -1.33 -8.85 0.95
CA PRO A 90 -2.42 -8.86 1.93
C PRO A 90 -3.22 -10.17 1.90
N LYS A 91 -3.19 -10.92 0.78
CA LYS A 91 -3.77 -12.28 0.69
C LYS A 91 -3.05 -13.31 1.56
N GLN A 92 -1.88 -12.99 2.10
CA GLN A 92 -1.15 -13.81 3.08
C GLN A 92 -1.56 -13.52 4.52
N LEU A 93 -2.42 -12.52 4.77
CA LEU A 93 -3.05 -12.32 6.07
C LEU A 93 -4.15 -13.37 6.23
N ASN A 94 -3.84 -14.39 7.02
CA ASN A 94 -4.68 -15.57 7.25
C ASN A 94 -5.56 -15.41 8.47
#